data_AF-A0A820DZ83-F1
#
_entry.id   AF-A0A820DZ83-F1
#
_cell.length_a   1.000
_cell.length_b   1.000
_cell.length_c   1.000
_cell.angle_alpha   90.00
_cell.angle_beta   90.00
_cell.angle_gamma   90.00
#
_symmetry.space_group_name_H-M   'P 1'
#
loop_
_entity.id
_entity.type
_entity.pdbx_description
1 polymer ?
#
loop_
_entity_poly.entity_id
_entity_poly.type
_entity_poly.pdbx_seq_one_letter_code
_entity_poly.pdbx_strand_id
1 'polypeptide(L)'
;MDLSFLNNLRKITDEDDRLVTITLLIDITSNLISDRNNHRYHTLPICYIREMFQKYTGAMQCLHTIGFKQINDDYVFDQTISDKQLQEIVKLLENELDPKPIDKCEQVKCNSLDLGITDNDRSSNSLISFDNFHVSSHFNKLIPFVSILQRVQSYEDINLQHYIRSKIIPLEDFNRRISKKMKSTDINKRDLLLFELLRWFKEEFFTWFDRANCDYCKKPMDFAEYIQPTREEREYGDAHRVELYRCSTCSSEYRFPRFNAPIKLLETRSGRCGEAANLFTCLCRSLSFLTRYIYDPSDHVWTEVYSESEQRWLHCDSCENL
;
A
#
# COMPACT_ATOMS: atom_id res chain seq x y z
N MET A 1 29.51 -22.82 3.61
CA MET A 1 28.42 -22.25 2.79
C MET A 1 29.04 -21.82 1.47
N ASP A 2 28.47 -22.19 0.34
CA ASP A 2 28.96 -21.70 -0.95
C ASP A 2 28.51 -20.23 -1.12
N LEU A 3 29.45 -19.31 -1.24
CA LEU A 3 29.19 -17.87 -1.40
C LEU A 3 29.31 -17.42 -2.87
N SER A 4 29.38 -18.38 -3.81
CA SER A 4 29.41 -18.10 -5.25
C SER A 4 28.21 -17.27 -5.74
N PHE A 5 27.09 -17.32 -5.00
CA PHE A 5 25.90 -16.52 -5.28
C PHE A 5 26.16 -15.02 -5.27
N LEU A 6 27.00 -14.49 -4.35
CA LEU A 6 27.33 -13.06 -4.28
C LEU A 6 28.04 -12.58 -5.55
N ASN A 7 29.00 -13.36 -6.03
CA ASN A 7 29.71 -13.06 -7.27
C ASN A 7 28.78 -13.06 -8.48
N ASN A 8 27.74 -13.91 -8.47
CA ASN A 8 26.76 -13.95 -9.55
C ASN A 8 25.66 -12.90 -9.41
N LEU A 9 25.34 -12.45 -8.19
CA LEU A 9 24.47 -11.28 -7.96
C LEU A 9 25.15 -10.00 -8.48
N ARG A 10 26.46 -9.83 -8.27
CA ARG A 10 27.24 -8.71 -8.81
C ARG A 10 27.32 -8.68 -10.34
N LYS A 11 27.00 -9.79 -11.03
CA LYS A 11 26.95 -9.85 -12.51
C LYS A 11 25.63 -9.34 -13.09
N ILE A 12 24.63 -9.06 -12.26
CA ILE A 12 23.41 -8.40 -12.73
C ILE A 12 23.81 -6.98 -13.16
N THR A 13 23.78 -6.75 -14.48
CA THR A 13 24.31 -5.53 -15.12
C THR A 13 23.41 -4.33 -14.90
N ASP A 14 22.12 -4.58 -14.79
CA ASP A 14 21.12 -3.57 -14.43
C ASP A 14 21.15 -3.40 -12.91
N GLU A 15 21.55 -2.22 -12.47
CA GLU A 15 21.77 -1.93 -11.04
C GLU A 15 20.46 -1.96 -10.24
N ASP A 16 19.33 -1.61 -10.86
CA ASP A 16 18.03 -1.59 -10.21
C ASP A 16 17.52 -3.01 -9.98
N ASP A 17 17.60 -3.82 -11.03
CA ASP A 17 17.33 -5.25 -10.99
C ASP A 17 18.22 -5.96 -9.95
N ARG A 18 19.48 -5.55 -9.81
CA ARG A 18 20.41 -6.09 -8.80
C ARG A 18 19.97 -5.74 -7.38
N LEU A 19 19.67 -4.46 -7.11
CA LEU A 19 19.26 -3.99 -5.79
C LEU A 19 17.95 -4.65 -5.34
N VAL A 20 16.95 -4.70 -6.22
CA VAL A 20 15.66 -5.34 -5.93
C VAL A 20 15.83 -6.82 -5.62
N THR A 21 16.62 -7.52 -6.43
CA THR A 21 16.91 -8.93 -6.20
C THR A 21 17.53 -9.16 -4.82
N ILE A 22 18.49 -8.33 -4.42
CA ILE A 22 19.17 -8.42 -3.11
C ILE A 22 18.19 -8.11 -1.97
N THR A 23 17.37 -7.05 -2.08
CA THR A 23 16.37 -6.69 -1.06
C THR A 23 15.35 -7.80 -0.84
N LEU A 24 14.81 -8.41 -1.91
CA LEU A 24 13.85 -9.50 -1.76
C LEU A 24 14.47 -10.75 -1.11
N LEU A 25 15.74 -11.04 -1.39
CA LEU A 25 16.47 -12.12 -0.72
C LEU A 25 16.65 -11.82 0.78
N ILE A 26 16.92 -10.57 1.16
CA ILE A 26 16.99 -10.14 2.56
C ILE A 26 15.63 -10.32 3.24
N ASP A 27 14.53 -9.90 2.61
CA ASP A 27 13.18 -10.01 3.17
C ASP A 27 12.79 -11.48 3.39
N ILE A 28 13.02 -12.34 2.39
CA ILE A 28 12.77 -13.78 2.49
C ILE A 28 13.57 -14.37 3.66
N THR A 29 14.86 -14.03 3.75
CA THR A 29 15.74 -14.56 4.80
C THR A 29 15.35 -14.02 6.19
N SER A 30 14.97 -12.76 6.29
CA SER A 30 14.56 -12.10 7.54
C SER A 30 13.23 -12.62 8.06
N ASN A 31 12.29 -12.95 7.16
CA ASN A 31 11.03 -13.61 7.53
C ASN A 31 11.26 -15.00 8.13
N LEU A 32 12.22 -15.77 7.59
CA LEU A 32 12.59 -17.06 8.16
C LEU A 32 13.28 -16.94 9.53
N ILE A 33 13.99 -15.83 9.79
CA ILE A 33 14.60 -15.53 11.10
C ILE A 33 13.52 -15.10 12.12
N SER A 34 12.55 -14.29 11.69
CA SER A 34 11.55 -13.70 12.60
C SER A 34 10.55 -14.73 13.13
N ASP A 35 10.08 -15.63 12.27
CA ASP A 35 9.25 -16.77 12.68
C ASP A 35 9.48 -17.98 11.79
N ARG A 36 10.41 -18.83 12.23
CA ARG A 36 10.84 -20.02 11.50
C ARG A 36 9.75 -21.08 11.35
N ASN A 37 8.75 -21.11 12.21
CA ASN A 37 7.68 -22.11 12.17
C ASN A 37 6.46 -21.63 11.37
N ASN A 38 6.48 -20.39 10.89
CA ASN A 38 5.41 -19.85 10.08
C ASN A 38 5.41 -20.46 8.68
N HIS A 39 4.47 -21.37 8.44
CA HIS A 39 4.30 -22.06 7.16
C HIS A 39 4.11 -21.11 5.96
N ARG A 40 3.69 -19.85 6.16
CA ARG A 40 3.56 -18.85 5.09
C ARG A 40 4.91 -18.45 4.50
N TYR A 41 5.99 -18.51 5.28
CA TYR A 41 7.34 -18.19 4.80
C TYR A 41 8.04 -19.39 4.15
N HIS A 42 7.43 -20.57 4.23
CA HIS A 42 8.04 -21.82 3.74
C HIS A 42 7.77 -22.08 2.28
N THR A 43 6.90 -21.33 1.62
CA THR A 43 6.53 -21.58 0.22
C THR A 43 6.64 -20.29 -0.60
N LEU A 44 7.39 -20.35 -1.70
CA LEU A 44 7.48 -19.31 -2.70
C LEU A 44 6.80 -19.81 -3.99
N PRO A 45 5.71 -19.16 -4.44
CA PRO A 45 5.00 -19.58 -5.65
C PRO A 45 5.88 -19.52 -6.91
N ILE A 46 5.69 -20.47 -7.83
CA ILE A 46 6.47 -20.53 -9.08
C ILE A 46 6.37 -19.26 -9.94
N CYS A 47 5.21 -18.60 -9.92
CA CYS A 47 5.00 -17.33 -10.64
C CYS A 47 5.92 -16.22 -10.08
N TYR A 48 6.01 -16.13 -8.76
CA TYR A 48 6.88 -15.18 -8.06
C TYR A 48 8.36 -15.46 -8.35
N ILE A 49 8.77 -16.72 -8.33
CA ILE A 49 10.14 -17.11 -8.68
C ILE A 49 10.46 -16.77 -10.14
N ARG A 50 9.55 -17.09 -11.07
CA ARG A 50 9.73 -16.84 -12.51
C ARG A 50 9.92 -15.37 -12.82
N GLU A 51 9.11 -14.52 -12.19
CA GLU A 51 9.12 -13.07 -12.42
C GLU A 51 10.32 -12.41 -11.76
N MET A 52 10.62 -12.74 -10.50
CA MET A 52 11.55 -11.97 -9.68
C MET A 52 12.98 -12.53 -9.66
N PHE A 53 13.18 -13.84 -9.79
CA PHE A 53 14.48 -14.47 -9.51
C PHE A 53 15.02 -15.36 -10.62
N GLN A 54 14.15 -15.98 -11.43
CA GLN A 54 14.55 -17.04 -12.38
C GLN A 54 15.52 -16.52 -13.46
N LYS A 55 15.46 -15.24 -13.81
CA LYS A 55 16.42 -14.59 -14.72
C LYS A 55 17.82 -14.39 -14.11
N TYR A 56 17.98 -14.53 -12.80
CA TYR A 56 19.22 -14.26 -12.08
C TYR A 56 19.81 -15.49 -11.41
N THR A 57 20.90 -16.00 -12.00
CA THR A 57 21.63 -17.15 -11.46
C THR A 57 22.05 -16.93 -10.00
N GLY A 58 22.51 -15.73 -9.64
CA GLY A 58 22.90 -15.41 -8.26
C GLY A 58 21.73 -15.47 -7.27
N ALA A 59 20.53 -15.07 -7.69
CA ALA A 59 19.35 -15.11 -6.83
C ALA A 59 18.88 -16.54 -6.59
N MET A 60 18.81 -17.35 -7.65
CA MET A 60 18.46 -18.77 -7.54
C MET A 60 19.44 -19.53 -6.66
N GLN A 61 20.74 -19.26 -6.79
CA GLN A 61 21.77 -19.85 -5.92
C GLN A 61 21.61 -19.41 -4.46
N CYS A 62 21.25 -18.15 -4.21
CA CYS A 62 20.98 -17.65 -2.86
C CYS A 62 19.77 -18.37 -2.25
N LEU A 63 18.66 -18.50 -2.97
CA LEU A 63 17.47 -19.25 -2.51
C LEU A 63 17.79 -20.71 -2.17
N HIS A 64 18.57 -21.39 -3.01
CA HIS A 64 19.04 -22.75 -2.70
C HIS A 64 19.98 -22.80 -1.49
N THR A 65 20.80 -21.78 -1.30
CA THR A 65 21.69 -21.65 -0.14
C THR A 65 20.90 -21.42 1.15
N ILE A 66 19.82 -20.64 1.08
CA ILE A 66 18.87 -20.41 2.18
C ILE A 66 18.15 -21.73 2.54
N GLY A 67 17.86 -22.59 1.56
CA GLY A 67 17.21 -23.90 1.78
C GLY A 67 15.90 -24.08 1.00
N PHE A 68 15.62 -23.23 0.01
CA PHE A 68 14.48 -23.42 -0.89
C PHE A 68 14.78 -24.45 -1.98
N LYS A 69 13.87 -25.41 -2.14
CA LYS A 69 13.93 -26.47 -3.15
C LYS A 69 12.63 -26.55 -3.92
N GLN A 70 12.71 -26.87 -5.21
CA GLN A 70 11.52 -27.01 -6.03
C GLN A 70 10.78 -28.33 -5.70
N ILE A 71 9.50 -28.23 -5.34
CA ILE A 71 8.60 -29.35 -5.04
C ILE A 71 7.24 -29.05 -5.67
N ASN A 72 6.75 -29.93 -6.56
CA ASN A 72 5.43 -29.82 -7.20
C ASN A 72 5.12 -28.40 -7.72
N ASP A 73 6.04 -27.87 -8.52
CA ASP A 73 6.07 -26.53 -9.11
C ASP A 73 6.53 -25.38 -8.20
N ASP A 74 6.22 -25.37 -6.90
CA ASP A 74 6.62 -24.30 -5.98
C ASP A 74 8.00 -24.51 -5.32
N TYR A 75 8.53 -23.47 -4.70
CA TYR A 75 9.79 -23.53 -3.95
C TYR A 75 9.53 -23.59 -2.46
N VAL A 76 9.92 -24.69 -1.83
CA VAL A 76 9.65 -24.99 -0.43
C VAL A 76 10.92 -24.96 0.41
N PHE A 77 10.86 -24.28 1.55
CA PHE A 77 11.94 -24.19 2.54
C PHE A 77 12.10 -25.52 3.30
N ASP A 78 13.28 -26.11 3.24
CA ASP A 78 13.56 -27.45 3.80
C ASP A 78 14.05 -27.45 5.26
N GLN A 79 14.10 -26.28 5.91
CA GLN A 79 14.51 -26.06 7.29
C GLN A 79 15.94 -26.55 7.64
N THR A 80 16.78 -26.87 6.67
CA THR A 80 18.11 -27.47 6.92
C THR A 80 19.16 -26.48 7.41
N ILE A 81 19.02 -25.19 7.10
CA ILE A 81 19.97 -24.14 7.47
C ILE A 81 19.90 -23.77 8.96
N SER A 82 20.96 -23.27 9.58
CA SER A 82 20.87 -22.73 10.96
C SER A 82 20.52 -21.24 10.98
N ASP A 83 19.92 -20.74 12.07
CA ASP A 83 19.59 -19.31 12.20
C ASP A 83 20.84 -18.42 12.12
N LYS A 84 21.97 -18.92 12.66
CA LYS A 84 23.27 -18.25 12.55
C LYS A 84 23.72 -18.08 11.09
N GLN A 85 23.45 -19.07 10.25
CA GLN A 85 23.76 -19.02 8.82
C GLN A 85 22.80 -18.09 8.08
N LEU A 86 21.51 -18.06 8.44
CA LEU A 86 20.56 -17.09 7.89
C LEU A 86 20.97 -15.65 8.21
N GLN A 87 21.36 -15.37 9.46
CA GLN A 87 21.89 -14.06 9.88
C GLN A 87 23.16 -13.67 9.13
N GLU A 88 24.05 -14.63 8.85
CA GLU A 88 25.25 -14.40 8.06
C GLU A 88 24.91 -14.05 6.61
N ILE A 89 23.93 -14.72 6.00
CA ILE A 89 23.44 -14.42 4.65
C ILE A 89 22.84 -13.02 4.59
N VAL A 90 21.98 -12.64 5.54
CA VAL A 90 21.41 -11.27 5.61
C VAL A 90 22.52 -10.23 5.66
N LYS A 91 23.49 -10.40 6.57
CA LYS A 91 24.61 -9.46 6.69
C LYS A 91 25.42 -9.35 5.39
N LEU A 92 25.65 -10.45 4.70
CA LEU A 92 26.37 -10.45 3.41
C LEU A 92 25.58 -9.71 2.34
N LEU A 93 24.27 -9.91 2.26
CA LEU A 93 23.39 -9.22 1.32
C LEU A 93 23.26 -7.71 1.65
N GLU A 94 23.16 -7.34 2.93
CA GLU A 94 23.13 -5.94 3.38
C GLU A 94 24.42 -5.20 3.00
N ASN A 95 25.59 -5.84 3.12
CA ASN A 95 26.87 -5.26 2.69
C ASN A 95 26.94 -4.99 1.18
N GLU A 96 26.09 -5.65 0.37
CA GLU A 96 25.98 -5.36 -1.07
C GLU A 96 25.08 -4.15 -1.35
N LEU A 97 24.20 -3.75 -0.41
CA LEU A 97 23.29 -2.61 -0.57
C LEU A 97 23.96 -1.26 -0.21
N ASP A 98 24.97 -1.25 0.66
CA ASP A 98 25.69 -0.02 1.02
C ASP A 98 27.15 -0.33 1.43
N PRO A 99 28.17 -0.03 0.60
CA PRO A 99 29.55 -0.33 0.94
C PRO A 99 30.17 0.81 1.74
N LYS A 100 29.80 0.99 3.03
CA LYS A 100 30.53 1.93 3.91
C LYS A 100 30.74 1.49 5.36
N PRO A 101 31.87 1.93 5.96
CA PRO A 101 32.53 1.25 7.08
C PRO A 101 31.86 1.53 8.42
N ILE A 102 31.92 0.51 9.27
CA ILE A 102 31.46 0.45 10.65
C ILE A 102 32.00 1.65 11.46
N ASP A 103 31.09 2.42 12.08
CA ASP A 103 31.29 2.90 13.46
C ASP A 103 29.99 3.40 14.14
N LYS A 104 30.06 3.46 15.47
CA LYS A 104 29.01 3.20 16.48
C LYS A 104 27.99 4.32 16.74
N CYS A 105 26.84 3.86 17.26
CA CYS A 105 25.68 4.55 17.84
C CYS A 105 25.99 5.61 18.93
N GLU A 106 25.30 6.76 18.91
CA GLU A 106 25.04 7.60 20.09
C GLU A 106 23.63 8.25 20.06
N GLN A 107 23.02 8.32 21.24
CA GLN A 107 21.64 8.71 21.53
C GLN A 107 21.47 10.23 21.57
N VAL A 108 20.35 10.78 21.07
CA VAL A 108 19.97 12.19 21.27
C VAL A 108 18.49 12.31 21.69
N LYS A 109 18.27 12.96 22.83
CA LYS A 109 16.97 13.39 23.40
C LYS A 109 16.40 14.60 22.64
N CYS A 110 15.09 14.69 22.52
CA CYS A 110 14.39 15.92 22.13
C CYS A 110 13.21 16.25 23.08
N ASN A 111 13.12 17.54 23.43
CA ASN A 111 12.13 18.16 24.32
C ASN A 111 10.88 18.59 23.52
N SER A 112 9.68 18.43 24.09
CA SER A 112 8.40 18.86 23.49
C SER A 112 8.01 20.30 23.83
N LEU A 113 7.29 20.95 22.91
CA LEU A 113 6.54 22.20 23.13
C LEU A 113 5.03 21.94 23.09
N ASP A 114 4.31 22.57 24.02
CA ASP A 114 2.92 22.36 24.46
C ASP A 114 1.90 23.23 23.69
N LEU A 115 0.70 22.69 23.41
CA LEU A 115 -0.40 23.35 22.68
C LEU A 115 -1.77 23.29 23.38
N GLY A 116 -1.81 23.21 24.72
CA GLY A 116 -2.89 23.84 25.49
C GLY A 116 -4.33 23.38 25.22
N ILE A 117 -4.58 22.08 25.14
CA ILE A 117 -5.93 21.51 25.33
C ILE A 117 -5.85 20.51 26.48
N THR A 118 -6.40 20.91 27.62
CA THR A 118 -6.48 20.08 28.83
C THR A 118 -7.63 19.09 28.70
N ASP A 119 -7.32 17.79 28.83
CA ASP A 119 -8.02 16.93 29.78
C ASP A 119 -7.05 15.86 30.30
N ASN A 120 -7.10 15.66 31.61
CA ASN A 120 -6.11 14.98 32.42
C ASN A 120 -6.13 13.45 32.24
N ASP A 121 -4.91 12.92 32.25
CA ASP A 121 -4.47 11.61 32.77
C ASP A 121 -4.13 10.51 31.75
N ARG A 122 -2.85 10.55 31.32
CA ARG A 122 -1.89 9.47 30.99
C ARG A 122 -2.24 8.47 29.86
N SER A 123 -1.36 8.14 28.92
CA SER A 123 0.09 8.41 28.77
C SER A 123 0.55 7.99 27.37
N SER A 124 1.22 8.93 26.69
CA SER A 124 2.35 8.71 25.74
C SER A 124 2.26 7.55 24.74
N ASN A 125 1.75 7.84 23.55
CA ASN A 125 2.23 7.20 22.32
C ASN A 125 2.87 8.27 21.44
N SER A 126 4.20 8.25 21.43
CA SER A 126 5.07 9.04 20.57
C SER A 126 4.68 8.87 19.10
N LEU A 127 4.34 9.97 18.45
CA LEU A 127 4.30 10.06 16.99
C LEU A 127 5.68 9.66 16.47
N ILE A 128 5.74 8.56 15.73
CA ILE A 128 6.95 8.19 14.98
C ILE A 128 7.04 9.19 13.82
N SER A 129 7.91 10.19 13.95
CA SER A 129 8.35 10.98 12.78
C SER A 129 9.20 10.05 11.92
N PHE A 130 8.63 9.52 10.84
CA PHE A 130 9.37 8.82 9.79
C PHE A 130 10.02 9.83 8.83
N ASP A 131 10.75 10.82 9.35
CA ASP A 131 11.41 11.84 8.52
C ASP A 131 12.65 11.31 7.78
N ASN A 132 12.99 10.02 7.91
CA ASN A 132 14.18 9.45 7.27
C ASN A 132 13.92 8.15 6.48
N PHE A 133 12.69 7.88 6.04
CA PHE A 133 12.47 6.83 5.05
C PHE A 133 12.59 7.40 3.63
N HIS A 134 13.82 7.75 3.24
CA HIS A 134 14.12 8.16 1.88
C HIS A 134 14.22 6.92 1.00
N VAL A 135 13.07 6.43 0.52
CA VAL A 135 13.04 5.40 -0.52
C VAL A 135 13.67 6.03 -1.77
N SER A 136 14.83 5.52 -2.20
CA SER A 136 15.46 5.96 -3.45
C SER A 136 14.44 5.89 -4.58
N SER A 137 14.39 6.93 -5.43
CA SER A 137 13.42 7.06 -6.53
C SER A 137 13.33 5.84 -7.47
N HIS A 138 14.32 4.94 -7.42
CA HIS A 138 14.36 3.69 -8.17
C HIS A 138 13.53 2.54 -7.58
N PHE A 139 13.26 2.51 -6.27
CA PHE A 139 12.43 1.47 -5.63
C PHE A 139 10.92 1.65 -5.91
N ASN A 140 10.51 2.81 -6.42
CA ASN A 140 9.10 3.15 -6.69
C ASN A 140 8.45 2.26 -7.74
N LYS A 141 9.24 1.58 -8.58
CA LYS A 141 8.75 0.83 -9.74
C LYS A 141 8.69 -0.69 -9.57
N LEU A 142 9.38 -1.26 -8.58
CA LEU A 142 9.71 -2.69 -8.57
C LEU A 142 9.15 -3.49 -7.38
N ILE A 143 8.43 -2.83 -6.48
CA ILE A 143 7.75 -3.51 -5.37
C ILE A 143 6.31 -2.95 -5.26
N PRO A 144 5.25 -3.76 -5.45
CA PRO A 144 3.87 -3.32 -5.24
C PRO A 144 3.68 -2.64 -3.87
N PHE A 145 4.39 -3.12 -2.85
CA PHE A 145 4.40 -2.55 -1.51
C PHE A 145 4.99 -1.13 -1.44
N VAL A 146 6.00 -0.75 -2.24
CA VAL A 146 6.57 0.61 -2.16
C VAL A 146 5.57 1.65 -2.67
N SER A 147 4.89 1.38 -3.79
CA SER A 147 3.84 2.27 -4.28
C SER A 147 2.66 2.36 -3.31
N ILE A 148 2.31 1.26 -2.63
CA ILE A 148 1.30 1.26 -1.55
C ILE A 148 1.79 2.07 -0.35
N LEU A 149 3.05 1.93 0.06
CA LEU A 149 3.63 2.69 1.17
C LEU A 149 3.65 4.19 0.88
N GLN A 150 4.08 4.60 -0.31
CA GLN A 150 4.07 6.00 -0.74
C GLN A 150 2.65 6.57 -0.77
N ARG A 151 1.70 5.77 -1.25
CA ARG A 151 0.28 6.14 -1.23
C ARG A 151 -0.22 6.33 0.20
N VAL A 152 0.08 5.40 1.11
CA VAL A 152 -0.32 5.51 2.53
C VAL A 152 0.36 6.71 3.21
N GLN A 153 1.63 6.98 2.91
CA GLN A 153 2.35 8.16 3.39
C GLN A 153 1.71 9.46 2.88
N SER A 154 1.21 9.49 1.65
CA SER A 154 0.53 10.68 1.10
C SER A 154 -0.72 11.09 1.87
N TYR A 155 -1.34 10.16 2.64
CA TYR A 155 -2.50 10.48 3.47
C TYR A 155 -2.15 11.38 4.65
N GLU A 156 -0.87 11.48 5.02
CA GLU A 156 -0.37 12.30 6.13
C GLU A 156 -0.15 13.77 5.75
N ASP A 157 -0.38 14.16 4.49
CA ASP A 157 -0.33 15.56 4.07
C ASP A 157 -1.39 16.39 4.81
N ILE A 158 -0.91 17.27 5.69
CA ILE A 158 -1.74 18.13 6.56
C ILE A 158 -2.64 19.06 5.74
N ASN A 159 -2.15 19.58 4.60
CA ASN A 159 -2.93 20.49 3.75
C ASN A 159 -4.07 19.73 3.08
N LEU A 160 -3.79 18.52 2.57
CA LEU A 160 -4.81 17.65 2.00
C LEU A 160 -5.86 17.26 3.04
N GLN A 161 -5.44 16.83 4.23
CA GLN A 161 -6.36 16.50 5.32
C GLN A 161 -7.23 17.68 5.73
N HIS A 162 -6.64 18.88 5.83
CA HIS A 162 -7.38 20.11 6.12
C HIS A 162 -8.39 20.45 5.03
N TYR A 163 -7.99 20.35 3.76
CA TYR A 163 -8.88 20.57 2.62
C TYR A 163 -10.05 19.60 2.62
N ILE A 164 -9.79 18.31 2.83
CA ILE A 164 -10.82 17.27 2.91
C ILE A 164 -11.82 17.58 4.02
N ARG A 165 -11.33 17.84 5.25
CA ARG A 165 -12.19 18.13 6.39
C ARG A 165 -13.04 19.39 6.23
N SER A 166 -12.48 20.43 5.61
CA SER A 166 -13.12 21.74 5.55
C SER A 166 -14.01 21.93 4.31
N LYS A 167 -13.73 21.22 3.21
CA LYS A 167 -14.40 21.44 1.91
C LYS A 167 -15.08 20.22 1.33
N ILE A 168 -14.65 19.01 1.69
CA ILE A 168 -15.15 17.79 1.05
C ILE A 168 -16.17 17.08 1.93
N ILE A 169 -15.84 16.81 3.20
CA ILE A 169 -16.70 16.03 4.10
C ILE A 169 -17.75 16.96 4.73
N PRO A 170 -19.06 16.69 4.59
CA PRO A 170 -20.12 17.52 5.17
C PRO A 170 -20.32 17.20 6.66
N LEU A 171 -19.34 17.57 7.49
CA LEU A 171 -19.29 17.24 8.91
C LEU A 171 -20.50 17.74 9.72
N GLU A 172 -21.07 18.89 9.37
CA GLU A 172 -22.27 19.41 10.05
C GLU A 172 -23.48 18.49 9.85
N ASP A 173 -23.68 18.00 8.62
CA ASP A 173 -24.74 17.06 8.30
C ASP A 173 -24.53 15.71 8.97
N PHE A 174 -23.27 15.24 9.01
CA PHE A 174 -22.92 14.01 9.72
C PHE A 174 -23.27 14.14 11.21
N ASN A 175 -22.82 15.21 11.87
CA ASN A 175 -23.11 15.46 13.28
C ASN A 175 -24.62 15.56 13.56
N ARG A 176 -25.39 16.18 12.66
CA ARG A 176 -26.86 16.25 12.76
C ARG A 176 -27.51 14.87 12.67
N ARG A 177 -27.03 13.98 11.78
CA ARG A 177 -27.53 12.60 11.66
C ARG A 177 -27.14 11.74 12.85
N ILE A 178 -25.89 11.82 13.29
CA ILE A 178 -25.36 11.11 14.45
C ILE A 178 -26.12 11.49 15.72
N SER A 179 -26.36 12.80 15.95
CA SER A 179 -27.10 13.27 17.13
C SER A 179 -28.53 12.74 17.19
N LYS A 180 -29.15 12.43 16.04
CA LYS A 180 -30.46 11.76 16.00
C LYS A 180 -30.33 10.28 16.34
N LYS A 181 -29.35 9.56 15.77
CA LYS A 181 -29.10 8.12 16.03
C LYS A 181 -28.71 7.83 17.48
N MET A 182 -27.95 8.72 18.12
CA MET A 182 -27.56 8.59 19.54
C MET A 182 -28.76 8.56 20.50
N LYS A 183 -29.94 9.04 20.09
CA LYS A 183 -31.17 8.92 20.92
C LYS A 183 -31.73 7.50 20.94
N SER A 184 -31.30 6.64 20.01
CA SER A 184 -31.85 5.31 19.78
C SER A 184 -30.81 4.18 19.87
N THR A 185 -29.52 4.49 20.03
CA THR A 185 -28.44 3.51 20.05
C THR A 185 -27.37 3.88 21.08
N ASP A 186 -26.75 2.90 21.71
CA ASP A 186 -25.62 3.09 22.64
C ASP A 186 -24.24 3.05 21.94
N ILE A 187 -24.21 3.17 20.61
CA ILE A 187 -22.98 3.13 19.81
C ILE A 187 -22.17 4.41 20.05
N ASN A 188 -20.85 4.26 20.18
CA ASN A 188 -19.93 5.39 20.33
C ASN A 188 -20.06 6.39 19.16
N LYS A 189 -20.01 7.69 19.49
CA LYS A 189 -20.12 8.78 18.50
C LYS A 189 -19.07 8.70 17.38
N ARG A 190 -17.85 8.29 17.71
CA ARG A 190 -16.73 8.16 16.77
C ARG A 190 -16.97 7.02 15.77
N ASP A 191 -17.54 5.92 16.22
CA ASP A 191 -17.92 4.80 15.33
C ASP A 191 -19.15 5.15 14.48
N LEU A 192 -20.13 5.88 15.03
CA LEU A 192 -21.23 6.44 14.25
C LEU A 192 -20.76 7.40 13.15
N LEU A 193 -19.68 8.15 13.38
CA LEU A 193 -19.06 9.00 12.37
C LEU A 193 -18.46 8.17 11.22
N LEU A 194 -17.81 7.04 11.54
CA LEU A 194 -17.29 6.11 10.53
C LEU A 194 -18.42 5.52 9.68
N PHE A 195 -19.53 5.11 10.31
CA PHE A 195 -20.71 4.61 9.57
C PHE A 195 -21.34 5.67 8.67
N GLU A 196 -21.46 6.93 9.12
CA GLU A 196 -21.96 8.01 8.25
C GLU A 196 -21.00 8.31 7.10
N LEU A 197 -19.68 8.18 7.31
CA LEU A 197 -18.69 8.34 6.26
C LEU A 197 -18.79 7.25 5.20
N LEU A 198 -18.87 5.97 5.59
CA LEU A 198 -19.07 4.84 4.67
C LEU A 198 -20.32 5.03 3.81
N ARG A 199 -21.44 5.33 4.48
CA ARG A 199 -22.74 5.54 3.82
C ARG A 199 -22.67 6.69 2.83
N TRP A 200 -22.20 7.86 3.24
CA TRP A 200 -22.06 9.02 2.37
C TRP A 200 -21.09 8.75 1.20
N PHE A 201 -20.00 8.04 1.46
CA PHE A 201 -19.04 7.69 0.42
C PHE A 201 -19.69 6.88 -0.70
N LYS A 202 -20.41 5.81 -0.33
CA LYS A 202 -21.05 4.90 -1.30
C LYS A 202 -22.30 5.48 -1.96
N GLU A 203 -23.15 6.16 -1.19
CA GLU A 203 -24.47 6.59 -1.65
C GLU A 203 -24.47 7.96 -2.35
N GLU A 204 -23.53 8.84 -1.97
CA GLU A 204 -23.60 10.27 -2.35
C GLU A 204 -22.31 10.77 -3.02
N PHE A 205 -21.13 10.26 -2.66
CA PHE A 205 -19.87 10.87 -3.06
C PHE A 205 -19.15 10.16 -4.21
N PHE A 206 -19.00 8.83 -4.15
CA PHE A 206 -18.16 8.07 -5.07
C PHE A 206 -18.98 7.17 -5.99
N THR A 207 -18.63 7.16 -7.28
CA THR A 207 -19.35 6.41 -8.32
C THR A 207 -18.55 5.19 -8.75
N TRP A 208 -19.19 4.02 -8.80
CA TRP A 208 -18.55 2.83 -9.35
C TRP A 208 -18.38 2.96 -10.87
N PHE A 209 -17.17 2.75 -11.36
CA PHE A 209 -16.87 2.69 -12.79
C PHE A 209 -16.74 1.24 -13.25
N ASP A 210 -17.77 0.74 -13.93
CA ASP A 210 -17.71 -0.56 -14.60
C ASP A 210 -17.16 -0.39 -16.03
N ARG A 211 -17.91 0.37 -16.85
CA ARG A 211 -17.62 0.62 -18.26
C ARG A 211 -18.00 2.04 -18.69
N ALA A 212 -17.33 2.55 -19.72
CA ALA A 212 -17.66 3.85 -20.31
C ALA A 212 -18.94 3.82 -21.14
N ASN A 213 -19.64 4.95 -21.19
CA ASN A 213 -20.74 5.21 -22.13
C ASN A 213 -20.33 6.30 -23.11
N CYS A 214 -20.64 6.12 -24.39
CA CYS A 214 -20.29 7.08 -25.42
C CYS A 214 -21.08 8.38 -25.25
N ASP A 215 -20.40 9.51 -25.22
CA ASP A 215 -21.03 10.82 -25.05
C ASP A 215 -21.99 11.18 -26.19
N TYR A 216 -21.74 10.69 -27.39
CA TYR A 216 -22.56 10.96 -28.57
C TYR A 216 -23.69 9.95 -28.75
N CYS A 217 -23.38 8.65 -28.66
CA CYS A 217 -24.36 7.59 -28.93
C CYS A 217 -25.15 7.17 -27.69
N LYS A 218 -24.72 7.56 -26.49
CA LYS A 218 -25.25 7.12 -25.18
C LYS A 218 -25.30 5.60 -24.99
N LYS A 219 -24.49 4.88 -25.79
CA LYS A 219 -24.36 3.43 -25.74
C LYS A 219 -23.12 3.04 -24.93
N PRO A 220 -23.13 1.86 -24.28
CA PRO A 220 -21.95 1.33 -23.64
C PRO A 220 -20.82 1.13 -24.65
N MET A 221 -19.60 1.45 -24.23
CA MET A 221 -18.37 1.32 -25.03
C MET A 221 -17.65 0.03 -24.65
N ASP A 222 -16.84 -0.47 -25.57
CA ASP A 222 -16.07 -1.69 -25.38
C ASP A 222 -14.63 -1.34 -25.03
N PHE A 223 -14.02 -2.13 -24.15
CA PHE A 223 -12.59 -2.01 -23.88
C PHE A 223 -11.81 -2.31 -25.16
N ALA A 224 -10.95 -1.38 -25.55
CA ALA A 224 -10.09 -1.54 -26.72
C ALA A 224 -8.73 -2.08 -26.31
N GLU A 225 -8.00 -1.34 -25.48
CA GLU A 225 -6.63 -1.67 -25.08
C GLU A 225 -6.17 -0.84 -23.87
N TYR A 226 -5.03 -1.23 -23.30
CA TYR A 226 -4.31 -0.39 -22.36
C TYR A 226 -3.37 0.55 -23.12
N ILE A 227 -3.42 1.84 -22.79
CA ILE A 227 -2.53 2.86 -23.34
C ILE A 227 -1.73 3.57 -22.26
N GLN A 228 -0.69 4.26 -22.70
CA GLN A 228 0.15 5.04 -21.81
C GLN A 228 -0.60 6.28 -21.28
N PRO A 229 -0.43 6.62 -19.99
CA PRO A 229 -0.90 7.88 -19.45
C PRO A 229 -0.26 9.08 -20.14
N THR A 230 -1.03 10.15 -20.31
CA THR A 230 -0.48 11.44 -20.69
C THR A 230 0.45 11.97 -19.59
N ARG A 231 1.23 13.01 -19.92
CA ARG A 231 2.09 13.67 -18.94
C ARG A 231 1.29 14.18 -17.73
N GLU A 232 0.15 14.82 -17.99
CA GLU A 232 -0.71 15.38 -16.94
C GLU A 232 -1.33 14.27 -16.08
N GLU A 233 -1.83 13.19 -16.69
CA GLU A 233 -2.41 12.05 -15.98
C GLU A 233 -1.38 11.39 -15.04
N ARG A 234 -0.12 11.37 -15.44
CA ARG A 234 0.99 10.83 -14.64
C ARG A 234 1.43 11.78 -13.53
N GLU A 235 1.69 13.05 -13.85
CA GLU A 235 2.24 14.04 -12.91
C GLU A 235 1.25 14.42 -11.81
N TYR A 236 -0.03 14.62 -12.15
CA TYR A 236 -1.04 15.08 -11.19
C TYR A 236 -1.93 13.97 -10.65
N GLY A 237 -2.08 12.89 -11.41
CA GLY A 237 -2.98 11.78 -11.08
C GLY A 237 -2.28 10.53 -10.55
N ASP A 238 -0.95 10.47 -10.65
CA ASP A 238 -0.17 9.25 -10.41
C ASP A 238 -0.75 8.03 -11.18
N ALA A 239 -1.19 8.27 -12.42
CA ALA A 239 -1.68 7.21 -13.28
C ALA A 239 -0.50 6.46 -13.90
N HIS A 240 -0.53 5.13 -13.81
CA HIS A 240 0.45 4.25 -14.47
C HIS A 240 -0.11 3.54 -15.70
N ARG A 241 -1.44 3.45 -15.82
CA ARG A 241 -2.13 2.85 -16.96
C ARG A 241 -3.45 3.56 -17.24
N VAL A 242 -3.88 3.50 -18.50
CA VAL A 242 -5.17 4.02 -18.95
C VAL A 242 -5.90 2.94 -19.71
N GLU A 243 -7.16 2.70 -19.35
CA GLU A 243 -8.06 1.86 -20.13
C GLU A 243 -8.68 2.71 -21.23
N LEU A 244 -8.45 2.34 -22.49
CA LEU A 244 -9.08 2.98 -23.64
C LEU A 244 -10.36 2.22 -23.98
N TYR A 245 -11.48 2.95 -24.02
CA TYR A 245 -12.76 2.43 -24.49
C TYR A 245 -13.07 3.02 -25.86
N ARG A 246 -13.67 2.23 -26.75
CA ARG A 246 -14.07 2.67 -28.09
C ARG A 246 -15.54 2.37 -28.35
N CYS A 247 -16.25 3.33 -28.92
CA CYS A 247 -17.64 3.16 -29.30
C CYS A 247 -17.72 2.39 -30.63
N SER A 248 -18.44 1.26 -30.63
CA SER A 248 -18.64 0.44 -31.83
C SER A 248 -19.48 1.11 -32.92
N THR A 249 -20.24 2.17 -32.60
CA THR A 249 -21.12 2.87 -33.55
C THR A 249 -20.44 4.07 -34.22
N CYS A 250 -19.74 4.91 -33.46
CA CYS A 250 -19.17 6.17 -33.97
C CYS A 250 -17.64 6.26 -33.84
N SER A 251 -16.98 5.21 -33.36
CA SER A 251 -15.53 5.15 -33.15
C SER A 251 -14.96 6.20 -32.19
N SER A 252 -15.80 6.98 -31.51
CA SER A 252 -15.37 7.87 -30.42
C SER A 252 -14.65 7.07 -29.34
N GLU A 253 -13.62 7.67 -28.76
CA GLU A 253 -12.82 7.07 -27.71
C GLU A 253 -13.10 7.73 -26.36
N TYR A 254 -12.93 6.96 -25.30
CA TYR A 254 -13.00 7.42 -23.92
C TYR A 254 -11.79 6.88 -23.16
N ARG A 255 -11.07 7.77 -22.49
CA ARG A 255 -9.91 7.42 -21.67
C ARG A 255 -10.35 7.27 -20.22
N PHE A 256 -9.99 6.16 -19.59
CA PHE A 256 -10.16 5.94 -18.16
C PHE A 256 -8.81 5.73 -17.48
N PRO A 257 -8.12 6.81 -17.05
CA PRO A 257 -6.86 6.70 -16.32
C PRO A 257 -7.07 6.11 -14.93
N ARG A 258 -6.23 5.15 -14.56
CA ARG A 258 -6.25 4.52 -13.23
C ARG A 258 -5.42 5.38 -12.26
N PHE A 259 -6.06 6.38 -11.67
CA PHE A 259 -5.43 7.36 -10.78
C PHE A 259 -5.13 6.78 -9.39
N ASN A 260 -3.97 7.13 -8.85
CA ASN A 260 -3.57 6.76 -7.48
C ASN A 260 -3.45 7.98 -6.55
N ALA A 261 -3.33 9.20 -7.09
CA ALA A 261 -3.24 10.42 -6.28
C ALA A 261 -4.60 10.74 -5.62
N PRO A 262 -4.71 10.80 -4.28
CA PRO A 262 -5.98 11.06 -3.60
C PRO A 262 -6.64 12.38 -4.02
N ILE A 263 -5.84 13.42 -4.27
CA ILE A 263 -6.34 14.72 -4.74
C ILE A 263 -7.08 14.58 -6.08
N LYS A 264 -6.59 13.75 -7.00
CA LYS A 264 -7.25 13.52 -8.29
C LYS A 264 -8.49 12.65 -8.14
N LEU A 265 -8.49 11.74 -7.17
CA LEU A 265 -9.66 10.93 -6.84
C LEU A 265 -10.79 11.76 -6.18
N LEU A 266 -10.46 12.83 -5.45
CA LEU A 266 -11.44 13.81 -4.95
C LEU A 266 -12.15 14.59 -6.07
N GLU A 267 -11.46 14.82 -7.18
CA GLU A 267 -12.02 15.47 -8.37
C GLU A 267 -12.88 14.51 -9.20
N THR A 268 -12.33 13.34 -9.51
CA THR A 268 -12.99 12.37 -10.40
C THR A 268 -14.14 11.64 -9.74
N ARG A 269 -14.05 11.38 -8.42
CA ARG A 269 -15.08 10.74 -7.60
C ARG A 269 -15.62 9.44 -8.20
N SER A 270 -14.77 8.72 -8.91
CA SER A 270 -15.18 7.54 -9.64
C SER A 270 -14.03 6.56 -9.78
N GLY A 271 -14.35 5.26 -9.75
CA GLY A 271 -13.36 4.20 -9.90
C GLY A 271 -13.87 2.83 -9.51
N ARG A 272 -12.94 1.90 -9.29
CA ARG A 272 -13.22 0.54 -8.79
C ARG A 272 -12.65 0.39 -7.38
N CYS A 273 -12.54 -0.84 -6.88
CA CYS A 273 -12.07 -1.13 -5.52
C CYS A 273 -10.75 -0.44 -5.17
N GLY A 274 -9.78 -0.45 -6.08
CA GLY A 274 -8.49 0.25 -5.95
C GLY A 274 -8.63 1.73 -5.58
N GLU A 275 -9.34 2.48 -6.42
CA GLU A 275 -9.56 3.92 -6.24
C GLU A 275 -10.47 4.23 -5.04
N ALA A 276 -11.51 3.41 -4.85
CA ALA A 276 -12.48 3.57 -3.78
C ALA A 276 -11.83 3.39 -2.40
N ALA A 277 -11.10 2.29 -2.17
CA ALA A 277 -10.41 2.03 -0.91
C ALA A 277 -9.28 3.05 -0.66
N ASN A 278 -8.56 3.46 -1.71
CA ASN A 278 -7.51 4.47 -1.61
C ASN A 278 -8.08 5.80 -1.10
N LEU A 279 -9.11 6.31 -1.78
CA LEU A 279 -9.71 7.58 -1.40
C LEU A 279 -10.39 7.50 -0.03
N PHE A 280 -11.12 6.40 0.23
CA PHE A 280 -11.79 6.21 1.51
C PHE A 280 -10.82 6.16 2.69
N THR A 281 -9.66 5.50 2.54
CA THR A 281 -8.60 5.48 3.57
C THR A 281 -8.08 6.90 3.84
N CYS A 282 -7.84 7.70 2.79
CA CYS A 282 -7.42 9.10 2.91
C CYS A 282 -8.46 9.95 3.64
N LEU A 283 -9.75 9.78 3.34
CA LEU A 283 -10.85 10.46 4.03
C LEU A 283 -10.89 10.08 5.53
N CYS A 284 -10.70 8.81 5.86
CA CYS A 284 -10.65 8.34 7.25
C CYS A 284 -9.46 8.94 8.01
N ARG A 285 -8.25 8.92 7.42
CA ARG A 285 -7.07 9.60 8.02
C ARG A 285 -7.30 11.08 8.20
N SER A 286 -7.96 11.73 7.25
CA SER A 286 -8.31 13.16 7.33
C SER A 286 -9.22 13.48 8.51
N LEU A 287 -10.09 12.56 8.93
CA LEU A 287 -10.90 12.67 10.15
C LEU A 287 -10.17 12.18 11.42
N SER A 288 -8.85 11.99 11.32
CA SER A 288 -7.97 11.53 12.39
C SER A 288 -8.28 10.14 12.93
N PHE A 289 -8.93 9.28 12.14
CA PHE A 289 -9.01 7.86 12.47
C PHE A 289 -7.62 7.21 12.38
N LEU A 290 -7.35 6.21 13.22
CA LEU A 290 -6.25 5.28 13.00
C LEU A 290 -6.71 4.30 11.92
N THR A 291 -6.00 4.27 10.79
CA THR A 291 -6.45 3.49 9.63
C THR A 291 -5.32 2.68 9.03
N ARG A 292 -5.70 1.61 8.32
CA ARG A 292 -4.81 0.85 7.46
C ARG A 292 -5.43 0.72 6.09
N TYR A 293 -4.59 0.81 5.06
CA TYR A 293 -4.93 0.34 3.73
C TYR A 293 -4.58 -1.14 3.65
N ILE A 294 -5.57 -1.99 3.41
CA ILE A 294 -5.36 -3.42 3.32
C ILE A 294 -5.30 -3.84 1.86
N TYR A 295 -4.23 -4.56 1.52
CA TYR A 295 -4.02 -5.13 0.20
C TYR A 295 -4.16 -6.65 0.29
N ASP A 296 -5.11 -7.19 -0.47
CA ASP A 296 -5.27 -8.62 -0.69
C ASP A 296 -4.76 -8.99 -2.09
N PRO A 297 -3.76 -9.90 -2.18
CA PRO A 297 -3.26 -10.40 -3.46
C PRO A 297 -4.33 -11.05 -4.35
N SER A 298 -5.50 -11.42 -3.83
CA SER A 298 -6.62 -11.94 -4.64
C SER A 298 -7.44 -10.86 -5.36
N ASP A 299 -6.82 -9.72 -5.70
CA ASP A 299 -7.41 -8.58 -6.41
C ASP A 299 -8.50 -7.82 -5.63
N HIS A 300 -8.34 -7.71 -4.31
CA HIS A 300 -9.21 -6.88 -3.48
C HIS A 300 -8.43 -5.97 -2.53
N VAL A 301 -9.03 -4.85 -2.17
CA VAL A 301 -8.45 -3.88 -1.25
C VAL A 301 -9.54 -3.23 -0.42
N TRP A 302 -9.25 -2.93 0.84
CA TRP A 302 -10.19 -2.29 1.76
C TRP A 302 -9.48 -1.44 2.81
N THR A 303 -10.24 -0.87 3.73
CA THR A 303 -9.73 -0.06 4.83
C THR A 303 -10.00 -0.77 6.16
N GLU A 304 -9.04 -0.75 7.09
CA GLU A 304 -9.34 -1.02 8.50
C GLU A 304 -9.28 0.27 9.30
N VAL A 305 -10.18 0.42 10.27
CA VAL A 305 -10.21 1.55 11.20
C VAL A 305 -10.20 1.05 12.64
N TYR A 306 -9.29 1.54 13.48
CA TYR A 306 -9.29 1.17 14.90
C TYR A 306 -10.41 1.87 15.65
N SER A 307 -11.28 1.10 16.30
CA SER A 307 -12.28 1.62 17.23
C SER A 307 -11.74 1.55 18.65
N GLU A 308 -11.63 2.71 19.29
CA GLU A 308 -11.28 2.82 20.69
C GLU A 308 -12.40 2.33 21.61
N SER A 309 -13.66 2.40 21.18
CA SER A 309 -14.77 1.93 22.01
C SER A 309 -14.82 0.40 22.07
N GLU A 310 -14.53 -0.25 20.93
CA GLU A 310 -14.53 -1.70 20.76
C GLU A 310 -13.15 -2.35 21.00
N GLN A 311 -12.09 -1.53 21.16
CA GLN A 311 -10.70 -1.95 21.34
C GLN A 311 -10.21 -2.94 20.26
N ARG A 312 -10.60 -2.72 19.01
CA ARG A 312 -10.25 -3.59 17.87
C ARG A 312 -10.27 -2.84 16.55
N TRP A 313 -9.63 -3.44 15.55
CA TRP A 313 -9.74 -3.01 14.16
C TRP A 313 -11.11 -3.42 13.59
N LEU A 314 -11.78 -2.46 12.95
CA LEU A 314 -13.01 -2.64 12.20
C LEU A 314 -12.65 -2.77 10.72
N HIS A 315 -13.14 -3.82 10.07
CA HIS A 315 -13.10 -3.94 8.62
C HIS A 315 -14.10 -2.94 8.02
N CYS A 316 -13.67 -2.17 7.03
CA CYS A 316 -14.47 -1.19 6.32
C CYS A 316 -14.28 -1.37 4.81
N ASP A 317 -15.30 -1.86 4.12
CA ASP A 317 -15.30 -1.95 2.66
C ASP A 317 -16.17 -0.84 2.07
N SER A 318 -15.52 0.19 1.55
CA SER A 318 -16.20 1.35 0.97
C SER A 318 -16.90 1.07 -0.35
N CYS A 319 -16.58 -0.04 -1.02
CA CYS A 319 -17.28 -0.47 -2.24
C CYS A 319 -18.63 -1.07 -1.91
N GLU A 320 -18.73 -1.77 -0.77
CA GLU A 320 -19.92 -2.52 -0.37
C GLU A 320 -20.73 -1.83 0.73
N ASN A 321 -20.22 -0.74 1.31
CA ASN A 321 -20.80 -0.06 2.48
C ASN A 321 -20.93 -1.04 3.66
N LEU A 322 -19.84 -1.75 3.95
CA LEU A 322 -19.72 -2.77 4.99
C LEU A 322 -18.73 -2.39 6.08
#